data_AF-A0AAN4YSK8-F1
#
_entry.id   AF-A0AAN4YSK8-F1
#
_cell.length_a   1.000
_cell.length_b   1.000
_cell.length_c   1.000
_cell.angle_alpha   90.00
_cell.angle_beta   90.00
_cell.angle_gamma   90.00
#
_symmetry.space_group_name_H-M   'P 1'
#
loop_
_entity.id
_entity.type
_entity.pdbx_description
1 polymer ?
#
loop_
_entity_poly.entity_id
_entity_poly.type
_entity_poly.pdbx_seq_one_letter_code
_entity_poly.pdbx_strand_id
1 'polypeptide(L)'
;MPSMATFKISRSFKVDKPIPVQQLTKCRMQDNLEFLQWTKKYWDQHFPGGDYDAVARRKASGAPPAAAGSRAGAASAGATRRGATPTGAVARPRVAAASGPNVSALQQEIATQKEAIGGLEKERDFYFAKLRDIELLLQSAIEADPELEKDDDSLVKHIQGILYSTEV
;
A
#
# COMPACT_ATOMS: atom_id res chain seq x y z
N MET A 1 18.43 36.64 -19.33
CA MET A 1 18.46 36.52 -17.85
C MET A 1 17.06 36.10 -17.39
N PRO A 2 16.78 34.81 -17.15
CA PRO A 2 15.44 34.38 -16.77
C PRO A 2 15.13 34.81 -15.33
N SER A 3 13.99 35.47 -15.18
CA SER A 3 13.43 36.02 -13.94
C SER A 3 13.21 34.92 -12.89
N MET A 4 13.85 35.07 -11.73
CA MET A 4 13.61 34.24 -10.54
C MET A 4 12.18 34.45 -10.04
N ALA A 5 11.31 33.47 -10.27
CA ALA A 5 10.05 33.35 -9.55
C ALA A 5 10.35 33.14 -8.05
N THR A 6 10.44 34.25 -7.32
CA THR A 6 10.57 34.23 -5.87
C THR A 6 9.22 33.79 -5.31
N PHE A 7 9.17 32.66 -4.59
CA PHE A 7 7.99 32.26 -3.82
C PHE A 7 7.83 33.25 -2.66
N LYS A 8 7.35 34.46 -2.97
CA LYS A 8 7.03 35.50 -1.98
C LYS A 8 5.73 35.10 -1.31
N ILE A 9 5.83 34.40 -0.18
CA ILE A 9 4.79 34.48 0.85
C ILE A 9 4.83 35.93 1.33
N SER A 10 4.00 36.76 0.71
CA SER A 10 3.90 38.20 0.94
C SER A 10 3.73 38.50 2.43
N ARG A 11 4.61 39.38 2.95
CA ARG A 11 4.53 40.42 4.01
C ARG A 11 3.39 40.49 5.04
N SER A 12 2.30 39.75 4.92
CA SER A 12 1.14 39.79 5.82
C SER A 12 1.24 38.80 6.98
N PHE A 13 2.07 37.77 6.87
CA PHE A 13 2.38 36.85 7.97
C PHE A 13 3.81 37.10 8.40
N LYS A 14 4.03 37.47 9.68
CA LYS A 14 5.34 37.78 10.28
C LYS A 14 6.18 36.51 10.42
N VAL A 15 6.64 35.97 9.29
CA VAL A 15 7.48 34.78 9.23
C VAL A 15 8.89 35.24 8.85
N ASP A 16 9.77 35.37 9.84
CA ASP A 16 11.14 35.87 9.65
C ASP A 16 12.13 34.77 9.22
N LYS A 17 11.72 33.49 9.24
CA LYS A 17 12.57 32.36 8.82
C LYS A 17 12.77 32.41 7.30
N PRO A 18 14.00 32.59 6.79
CA PRO A 18 14.27 32.52 5.35
C PRO A 18 14.07 31.09 4.85
N ILE A 19 13.29 30.92 3.78
CA ILE A 19 13.02 29.61 3.15
C ILE A 19 14.11 29.33 2.10
N PRO A 20 14.92 28.26 2.25
CA PRO A 20 16.02 27.96 1.32
C PRO A 20 15.51 27.28 0.03
N VAL A 21 14.83 28.05 -0.83
CA VAL A 21 14.17 27.54 -2.05
C VAL A 21 15.10 26.73 -2.96
N GLN A 22 16.34 27.19 -3.16
CA GLN A 22 17.32 26.52 -4.03
C GLN A 22 17.76 25.14 -3.53
N GLN A 23 17.62 24.89 -2.23
CA GLN A 23 17.93 23.59 -1.62
C GLN A 23 16.72 22.66 -1.73
N LEU A 24 15.51 23.20 -1.47
CA LEU A 24 14.25 22.45 -1.57
C LEU A 24 13.96 21.95 -2.99
N THR A 25 14.28 22.73 -4.02
CA THR A 25 14.08 22.35 -5.43
C THR A 25 14.93 21.14 -5.86
N LYS A 26 16.03 20.85 -5.15
CA LYS A 26 16.89 19.69 -5.41
C LYS A 26 16.33 18.39 -4.82
N CYS A 27 15.19 18.45 -4.14
CA CYS A 27 14.52 17.31 -3.51
C CYS A 27 15.39 16.51 -2.53
N ARG A 28 16.42 17.14 -1.94
CA ARG A 28 17.27 16.48 -0.96
C ARG A 28 16.48 16.19 0.32
N MET A 29 16.61 14.97 0.84
CA MET A 29 15.84 14.53 2.00
C MET A 29 16.06 15.40 3.25
N GLN A 30 17.32 15.75 3.55
CA GLN A 30 17.67 16.55 4.73
C GLN A 30 17.01 17.94 4.69
N ASP A 31 17.21 18.66 3.58
CA ASP A 31 16.70 20.02 3.40
C ASP A 31 15.15 20.06 3.43
N ASN A 32 14.49 19.09 2.81
CA ASN A 32 13.03 18.97 2.85
C ASN A 32 12.49 18.58 4.23
N LEU A 33 13.18 17.68 4.94
CA LEU A 33 12.77 17.26 6.28
C LEU A 33 12.89 18.40 7.29
N GLU A 34 13.98 19.16 7.27
CA GLU A 34 14.17 20.34 8.13
C GLU A 34 13.06 21.38 7.90
N PHE A 35 12.72 21.64 6.64
CA PHE A 35 11.64 22.55 6.28
C PHE A 35 10.27 22.07 6.78
N LEU A 36 9.95 20.78 6.63
CA LEU A 36 8.69 20.21 7.10
C LEU A 36 8.58 20.23 8.63
N GLN A 37 9.66 19.91 9.35
CA GLN A 37 9.70 19.99 10.82
C GLN A 37 9.40 21.40 11.32
N TRP A 38 10.05 22.40 10.71
CA TRP A 38 9.78 23.80 11.04
C TRP A 38 8.36 24.21 10.69
N THR A 39 7.84 23.82 9.52
CA THR A 39 6.46 24.14 9.10
C THR A 39 5.43 23.54 10.06
N LYS A 40 5.63 22.30 10.52
CA LYS A 40 4.77 21.65 11.51
C LYS A 40 4.76 22.41 12.84
N LYS A 41 5.95 22.76 13.36
CA LYS A 41 6.08 23.54 14.59
C LYS A 41 5.41 24.91 14.48
N TYR A 42 5.58 25.59 13.35
CA TYR A 42 4.94 26.88 13.10
C TYR A 42 3.40 26.73 13.07
N TRP A 43 2.89 25.74 12.35
CA TRP A 43 1.45 25.45 12.26
C TRP A 43 0.83 25.18 13.63
N ASP A 44 1.45 24.32 14.43
CA ASP A 44 0.93 23.97 15.75
C ASP A 44 0.82 25.17 16.69
N GLN A 45 1.71 26.15 16.54
CA GLN A 45 1.73 27.35 17.38
C GLN A 45 0.75 28.42 16.92
N HIS A 46 0.39 28.46 15.65
CA HIS A 46 -0.36 29.57 15.05
C HIS A 46 -1.72 29.18 14.49
N PHE A 47 -2.08 27.88 14.48
CA PHE A 47 -3.36 27.44 13.96
C PHE A 47 -4.50 27.83 14.92
N PRO A 48 -5.43 28.72 14.51
CA PRO A 48 -6.50 29.22 15.38
C PRO A 48 -7.66 28.23 15.58
N GLY A 49 -7.56 27.03 15.00
CA GLY A 49 -8.68 26.10 14.87
C GLY A 49 -9.54 26.39 13.63
N GLY A 50 -10.47 25.48 13.34
CA GLY A 50 -11.46 25.61 12.26
C GLY A 50 -11.42 24.48 11.23
N ASP A 51 -12.54 24.31 10.52
CA ASP A 51 -12.66 23.33 9.47
C ASP A 51 -11.98 23.82 8.19
N TYR A 52 -11.09 23.00 7.65
CA TYR A 52 -10.36 23.29 6.42
C TYR A 52 -10.68 22.25 5.35
N ASP A 53 -11.43 22.65 4.32
CA ASP A 53 -11.64 21.81 3.14
C ASP A 53 -10.51 21.98 2.12
N ALA A 54 -9.51 21.12 2.22
CA ALA A 54 -8.35 21.12 1.32
C ALA A 54 -8.74 20.78 -0.13
N VAL A 55 -9.75 19.95 -0.35
CA VAL A 55 -10.13 19.45 -1.67
C VAL A 55 -10.86 20.53 -2.45
N ALA A 56 -11.84 21.20 -1.82
CA ALA A 56 -12.54 22.31 -2.45
C ALA A 56 -11.57 23.45 -2.79
N ARG A 57 -10.66 23.80 -1.86
CA ARG A 57 -9.66 24.86 -2.07
C ARG A 57 -8.71 24.56 -3.22
N ARG A 58 -8.22 23.32 -3.33
CA ARG A 58 -7.33 22.89 -4.43
C ARG A 58 -8.04 22.88 -5.78
N LYS A 59 -9.31 22.45 -5.83
CA LYS A 59 -10.14 22.51 -7.04
C LYS A 59 -10.39 23.96 -7.48
N ALA A 60 -10.65 24.85 -6.52
CA ALA A 60 -10.86 26.27 -6.79
C ALA A 60 -9.57 27.01 -7.21
N SER A 61 -8.38 26.53 -6.83
CA SER A 61 -7.11 27.17 -7.18
C SER A 61 -6.56 26.80 -8.56
N GLY A 62 -7.28 25.99 -9.36
CA GLY A 62 -6.86 25.61 -10.72
C GLY A 62 -5.51 24.86 -10.80
N ALA A 63 -5.03 24.33 -9.69
CA ALA A 63 -3.72 23.68 -9.62
C ALA A 63 -3.80 22.26 -10.23
N PRO A 64 -2.81 21.86 -11.05
CA PRO A 64 -2.79 20.53 -11.64
C PRO A 64 -2.72 19.45 -10.54
N PRO A 65 -3.38 18.29 -10.72
CA PRO A 65 -3.40 17.24 -9.72
C PRO A 65 -1.98 16.69 -9.51
N ALA A 66 -1.48 16.75 -8.27
CA ALA A 66 -0.23 16.08 -7.89
C ALA A 66 -0.43 14.57 -8.03
N ALA A 67 0.44 13.90 -8.80
CA ALA A 67 0.44 12.46 -8.98
C ALA A 67 0.60 11.76 -7.61
N ALA A 68 -0.42 11.02 -7.19
CA ALA A 68 -0.39 10.27 -5.95
C ALA A 68 0.44 9.00 -6.15
N GLY A 69 1.73 9.07 -5.85
CA GLY A 69 2.56 7.88 -5.63
C GLY A 69 2.12 7.18 -4.35
N SER A 70 1.55 5.99 -4.49
CA SER A 70 1.18 5.10 -3.39
C SER A 70 2.44 4.62 -2.67
N ARG A 71 2.71 5.14 -1.47
CA ARG A 71 3.55 4.45 -0.48
C ARG A 71 2.65 3.95 0.64
N ALA A 72 2.46 2.63 0.65
CA ALA A 72 1.79 1.91 1.72
C ALA A 72 2.59 2.09 3.03
N GLY A 73 1.98 2.70 4.04
CA GLY A 73 2.53 2.77 5.39
C GLY A 73 2.24 1.46 6.12
N ALA A 74 3.31 0.74 6.49
CA ALA A 74 3.25 -0.42 7.34
C ALA A 74 2.67 -0.07 8.72
N ALA A 75 1.80 -0.95 9.24
CA ALA A 75 1.16 -0.83 10.53
C ALA A 75 2.17 -0.97 11.68
N SER A 76 2.05 -0.06 12.66
CA SER A 76 2.81 -0.05 13.92
C SER A 76 2.20 -1.01 14.94
N ALA A 77 3.04 -1.85 15.58
CA ALA A 77 2.68 -2.59 16.78
C ALA A 77 3.59 -2.16 17.95
N GLY A 78 2.95 -1.82 19.09
CA GLY A 78 3.56 -1.83 20.42
C GLY A 78 4.03 -0.49 20.97
N ALA A 79 3.20 0.16 21.80
CA ALA A 79 3.55 0.53 23.18
C ALA A 79 2.40 1.30 23.87
N THR A 80 2.31 1.05 25.17
CA THR A 80 1.22 1.28 26.12
C THR A 80 1.02 2.73 26.62
N ARG A 81 -0.27 3.10 26.78
CA ARG A 81 -0.95 3.86 27.87
C ARG A 81 -0.45 5.26 28.30
N ARG A 82 -1.32 6.28 28.18
CA ARG A 82 -2.03 6.98 29.31
C ARG A 82 -2.80 8.24 28.84
N GLY A 83 -3.97 8.49 29.45
CA GLY A 83 -4.74 9.76 29.45
C GLY A 83 -6.04 9.70 28.64
N ALA A 84 -7.22 9.56 29.29
CA ALA A 84 -8.20 10.63 29.60
C ALA A 84 -8.85 11.23 28.33
N THR A 85 -10.15 11.27 28.06
CA THR A 85 -11.43 11.31 28.81
C THR A 85 -12.58 11.00 27.82
N PRO A 86 -13.83 10.74 28.27
CA PRO A 86 -14.90 10.19 27.43
C PRO A 86 -15.79 11.27 26.81
N THR A 87 -16.05 11.23 25.50
CA THR A 87 -17.22 11.90 24.90
C THR A 87 -17.73 11.10 23.70
N GLY A 88 -19.05 10.90 23.68
CA GLY A 88 -19.75 9.94 22.83
C GLY A 88 -19.62 10.21 21.33
N ALA A 89 -19.35 9.13 20.60
CA ALA A 89 -19.48 9.11 19.15
C ALA A 89 -20.96 8.96 18.78
N VAL A 90 -21.60 10.10 18.50
CA VAL A 90 -22.81 10.12 17.68
C VAL A 90 -22.39 9.69 16.27
N ALA A 91 -22.90 8.55 15.82
CA ALA A 91 -22.75 8.10 14.45
C ALA A 91 -23.30 9.18 13.50
N ARG A 92 -22.43 9.77 12.67
CA ARG A 92 -22.83 10.63 11.55
C ARG A 92 -22.56 9.94 10.22
N PRO A 93 -23.42 10.17 9.21
CA PRO A 93 -23.47 9.35 8.00
C PRO A 93 -22.29 9.67 7.08
N ARG A 94 -21.64 8.63 6.58
CA ARG A 94 -20.67 8.73 5.49
C ARG A 94 -21.40 9.17 4.23
N VAL A 95 -21.22 10.42 3.81
CA VAL A 95 -21.59 10.85 2.46
C VAL A 95 -20.56 10.28 1.48
N ALA A 96 -21.04 9.37 0.63
CA ALA A 96 -20.24 8.69 -0.37
C ALA A 96 -19.60 9.71 -1.33
N ALA A 97 -18.28 9.64 -1.47
CA ALA A 97 -17.54 10.41 -2.46
C ALA A 97 -17.97 9.97 -3.86
N ALA A 98 -18.59 10.88 -4.62
CA ALA A 98 -18.89 10.67 -6.02
C ALA A 98 -17.57 10.49 -6.79
N SER A 99 -17.30 9.24 -7.16
CA SER A 99 -16.17 8.82 -7.98
C SER A 99 -16.46 9.20 -9.43
N GLY A 100 -15.54 9.91 -10.09
CA GLY A 100 -15.69 10.22 -11.52
C GLY A 100 -15.81 8.94 -12.36
N PRO A 101 -16.37 9.00 -13.58
CA PRO A 101 -16.71 7.82 -14.38
C PRO A 101 -15.53 6.87 -14.60
N ASN A 102 -14.30 7.39 -14.73
CA ASN A 102 -13.08 6.59 -14.87
C ASN A 102 -12.67 5.87 -13.57
N VAL A 103 -12.94 6.47 -12.41
CA VAL A 103 -12.65 5.84 -11.10
C VAL A 103 -13.64 4.72 -10.83
N SER A 104 -14.90 4.90 -11.22
CA SER A 104 -15.92 3.85 -11.13
C SER A 104 -15.57 2.64 -12.02
N ALA A 105 -15.14 2.88 -13.26
CA ALA A 105 -14.76 1.81 -14.18
C ALA A 105 -13.53 1.02 -13.66
N LEU A 106 -12.50 1.72 -13.18
CA LEU A 106 -11.32 1.09 -12.59
C LEU A 106 -11.65 0.30 -11.31
N GLN A 107 -12.60 0.77 -10.50
CA GLN A 107 -13.06 0.04 -9.31
C GLN A 107 -13.80 -1.25 -9.68
N GLN A 108 -14.59 -1.25 -10.75
CA GLN A 108 -15.25 -2.45 -11.27
C GLN A 108 -14.25 -3.46 -11.82
N GLU A 109 -13.22 -3.01 -12.54
CA GLU A 109 -12.14 -3.86 -13.03
C GLU A 109 -11.40 -4.54 -11.87
N ILE A 110 -11.02 -3.77 -10.84
CA ILE A 110 -10.38 -4.29 -9.63
C ILE A 110 -11.28 -5.32 -8.92
N ALA A 111 -12.59 -5.08 -8.86
CA ALA A 111 -13.52 -6.01 -8.25
C ALA A 111 -13.57 -7.34 -9.03
N THR A 112 -13.65 -7.27 -10.36
CA THR A 112 -13.68 -8.43 -11.26
C THR A 112 -12.39 -9.24 -11.14
N GLN A 113 -11.23 -8.58 -11.16
CA GLN A 113 -9.94 -9.26 -11.02
C GLN A 113 -9.79 -9.94 -9.65
N LYS A 114 -10.29 -9.33 -8.57
CA LYS A 114 -10.27 -9.95 -7.24
C LYS A 114 -11.11 -11.22 -7.17
N GLU A 115 -12.28 -11.21 -7.80
CA GLU A 115 -13.12 -12.41 -7.88
C GLU A 115 -12.44 -13.52 -8.70
N ALA A 116 -11.85 -13.17 -9.84
CA ALA A 116 -11.09 -14.09 -10.67
C ALA A 116 -9.89 -14.70 -9.93
N ILE A 117 -9.10 -13.88 -9.22
CA ILE A 117 -7.99 -14.35 -8.38
C ILE A 117 -8.51 -15.31 -7.30
N GLY A 118 -9.60 -14.97 -6.61
CA GLY A 118 -10.18 -15.84 -5.59
C GLY A 118 -10.67 -17.19 -6.15
N GLY A 119 -11.13 -17.22 -7.41
CA GLY A 119 -11.44 -18.47 -8.11
C GLY A 119 -10.18 -19.30 -8.39
N LEU A 120 -9.15 -18.67 -8.97
CA LEU A 120 -7.88 -19.31 -9.29
C LEU A 120 -7.15 -19.83 -8.05
N GLU A 121 -7.21 -19.11 -6.92
CA GLU A 121 -6.62 -19.57 -5.66
C GLU A 121 -7.29 -20.85 -5.15
N LYS A 122 -8.61 -20.97 -5.28
CA LYS A 122 -9.33 -22.21 -4.92
C LYS A 122 -8.94 -23.37 -5.82
N GLU A 123 -8.82 -23.14 -7.12
CA GLU A 123 -8.39 -24.18 -8.07
C GLU A 123 -6.95 -24.60 -7.79
N ARG A 124 -6.03 -23.65 -7.58
CA ARG A 124 -4.65 -23.92 -7.18
C ARG A 124 -4.60 -24.78 -5.93
N ASP A 125 -5.33 -24.40 -4.88
CA ASP A 125 -5.32 -25.13 -3.60
C ASP A 125 -5.95 -26.52 -3.74
N PHE A 126 -7.00 -26.66 -4.56
CA PHE A 126 -7.63 -27.94 -4.86
C PHE A 126 -6.67 -28.90 -5.58
N TYR A 127 -5.95 -28.44 -6.60
CA TYR A 127 -4.98 -29.28 -7.30
C TYR A 127 -3.75 -29.57 -6.45
N PHE A 128 -3.27 -28.59 -5.67
CA PHE A 128 -2.17 -28.77 -4.75
C PHE A 128 -2.48 -29.85 -3.70
N ALA A 129 -3.66 -29.82 -3.08
CA ALA A 129 -4.07 -30.83 -2.11
C ALA A 129 -4.05 -32.24 -2.72
N LYS A 130 -4.54 -32.42 -3.96
CA LYS A 130 -4.50 -33.71 -4.65
C LYS A 130 -3.08 -34.21 -4.91
N LEU A 131 -2.18 -33.33 -5.37
CA LEU A 131 -0.78 -33.68 -5.60
C LEU A 131 -0.09 -34.07 -4.29
N ARG A 132 -0.41 -33.37 -3.20
CA ARG A 132 0.10 -33.69 -1.86
C ARG A 132 -0.41 -35.04 -1.34
N ASP A 133 -1.69 -35.35 -1.55
CA ASP A 133 -2.27 -36.64 -1.19
C ASP A 133 -1.59 -37.79 -1.97
N ILE A 134 -1.34 -37.60 -3.27
CA ILE A 134 -0.61 -38.57 -4.10
C ILE A 134 0.81 -38.77 -3.57
N GLU A 135 1.53 -37.70 -3.27
CA GLU A 135 2.89 -37.78 -2.72
C GLU A 135 2.93 -38.56 -1.40
N LEU A 136 1.99 -38.32 -0.49
CA LEU A 136 1.86 -39.06 0.76
C LEU A 136 1.61 -40.56 0.52
N LEU A 137 0.73 -40.91 -0.42
CA LEU A 137 0.45 -42.30 -0.76
C LEU A 137 1.70 -43.01 -1.30
N LEU A 138 2.50 -42.34 -2.12
CA LEU A 138 3.75 -42.89 -2.62
C LEU A 138 4.78 -43.08 -1.50
N GLN A 139 4.94 -42.10 -0.61
CA GLN A 139 5.82 -42.21 0.55
C GLN A 139 5.43 -43.40 1.43
N SER A 140 4.14 -43.56 1.76
CA SER A 140 3.66 -44.71 2.52
C SER A 140 3.85 -46.05 1.80
N ALA A 141 3.73 -46.09 0.47
CA ALA A 141 3.99 -47.30 -0.30
C ALA A 141 5.47 -47.70 -0.26
N ILE A 142 6.39 -46.73 -0.36
CA ILE A 142 7.84 -46.96 -0.26
C ILE A 142 8.23 -47.39 1.16
N GLU A 143 7.63 -46.80 2.21
CA GLU A 143 7.87 -47.22 3.59
C GLU A 143 7.46 -48.67 3.84
N ALA A 144 6.36 -49.11 3.22
CA ALA A 144 5.87 -50.49 3.32
C ALA A 144 6.71 -51.49 2.50
N ASP A 145 7.19 -51.08 1.33
CA ASP A 145 8.06 -51.87 0.45
C ASP A 145 9.21 -51.03 -0.11
N PRO A 146 10.38 -51.03 0.56
CA PRO A 146 11.53 -50.23 0.14
C PRO A 146 12.14 -50.61 -1.21
N GLU A 147 11.81 -51.77 -1.78
CA GLU A 147 12.32 -52.16 -3.10
C GLU A 147 11.69 -51.33 -4.23
N LEU A 148 10.49 -50.75 -4.01
CA LEU A 148 9.80 -49.87 -4.96
C LEU A 148 10.60 -48.60 -5.30
N GLU A 149 11.51 -48.17 -4.42
CA GLU A 149 12.36 -46.99 -4.66
C GLU A 149 13.64 -47.35 -5.44
N LYS A 150 14.01 -48.62 -5.53
CA LYS A 150 15.25 -49.05 -6.20
C LYS A 150 15.06 -49.38 -7.67
N ASP A 151 13.83 -49.71 -8.06
CA ASP A 151 13.48 -50.01 -9.45
C ASP A 151 13.13 -48.72 -10.20
N ASP A 152 14.04 -48.28 -11.07
CA ASP A 152 13.92 -47.05 -11.86
C ASP A 152 12.78 -47.10 -12.89
N ASP A 153 12.37 -48.29 -13.33
CA ASP A 153 11.24 -48.47 -14.26
C ASP A 153 9.90 -48.64 -13.53
N SER A 154 9.89 -48.56 -12.19
CA SER A 154 8.68 -48.69 -11.39
C SER A 154 7.71 -47.54 -11.63
N LEU A 155 6.41 -47.83 -11.48
CA LEU A 155 5.37 -46.81 -11.55
C LEU A 155 5.59 -45.69 -10.52
N VAL A 156 6.14 -46.01 -9.34
CA VAL A 156 6.44 -45.05 -8.27
C VAL A 156 7.49 -44.03 -8.75
N LYS A 157 8.58 -44.50 -9.37
CA LYS A 157 9.62 -43.60 -9.91
C LYS A 157 9.11 -42.72 -11.03
N HIS A 158 8.31 -43.26 -11.94
CA HIS A 158 7.69 -42.46 -13.00
C HIS A 158 6.80 -41.34 -12.43
N ILE A 159 5.98 -41.62 -11.42
CA ILE A 159 5.13 -40.59 -10.79
C ILE A 159 5.96 -39.56 -10.03
N GLN A 160 6.99 -39.98 -9.28
CA GLN A 160 7.93 -39.05 -8.62
C GLN A 160 8.63 -38.13 -9.65
N GLY A 161 9.02 -38.68 -10.80
CA GLY A 161 9.61 -37.91 -11.89
C GLY A 161 8.67 -36.79 -12.39
N ILE A 162 7.37 -37.08 -12.50
CA ILE A 162 6.37 -36.05 -12.86
C ILE A 162 6.23 -35.00 -11.75
N LEU A 163 6.10 -35.42 -10.48
CA LEU A 163 5.88 -34.52 -9.35
C LEU A 163 7.07 -33.59 -9.07
N TYR A 164 8.29 -34.05 -9.33
CA TYR A 164 9.52 -33.31 -9.06
C TYR A 164 10.17 -32.70 -10.32
N SER A 165 9.53 -32.85 -11.49
CA SER A 165 9.98 -32.19 -12.71
C SER A 165 9.89 -30.67 -12.54
N THR A 166 11.00 -29.99 -12.76
CA THR A 166 11.03 -28.52 -12.87
C THR A 166 10.97 -28.12 -14.34
N GLU A 167 10.31 -27.01 -14.63
CA GLU A 167 10.37 -26.38 -15.96
C GLU A 167 11.83 -25.97 -16.25
N VAL A 168 12.33 -26.32 -17.44
CA VAL A 168 13.68 -25.96 -17.94
C VAL A 168 13.63 -24.62 -18.67
#